data_AF-A0A9Q9BAJ4-F1
#
_entry.id   AF-A0A9Q9BAJ4-F1
#
_cell.length_a   1.000
_cell.length_b   1.000
_cell.length_c   1.000
_cell.angle_alpha   90.00
_cell.angle_beta   90.00
_cell.angle_gamma   90.00
#
_symmetry.space_group_name_H-M   'P 1'
#
loop_
_entity.id
_entity.type
_entity.pdbx_description
1 polymer ?
#
loop_
_entity_poly.entity_id
_entity_poly.type
_entity_poly.pdbx_seq_one_letter_code
_entity_poly.pdbx_strand_id
1 'polypeptide(L)'
;MQKLYSKIFIAILCTALVLGCKSTPKQASDTPSGPGQISINSVTWMIERLDTSIWNGTLKGNGEMFISFFINYEGSFNTNYVRKLLVESPVDMWVLNSSQLEKITEIDDKAKIASVKRLQCGEGSGSVALGKWKFILTDRNGNKYEQVLDITGFEKKAQDKTDESKAEEGNLTSAETAPENIKKIVPQSSSKNEIAALSVPVIKSVSKEADSIEIFFSVNDERVKNGYFWFDVPGEKYYKDSGSMIDASGKPVNGCRAFSKDGKECRYILRKDDSNSDWFDKITVCFFVVSDTNRVSSPWEERNRTVSAKAEVK
;
A
#
# COMPACT_ATOMS: atom_id res chain seq x y z
N MET A 1 0.87 64.10 -33.33
CA MET A 1 0.79 62.70 -32.86
C MET A 1 -0.68 62.38 -32.62
N GLN A 2 -1.44 61.99 -33.64
CA GLN A 2 -1.74 60.62 -34.09
C GLN A 2 -2.50 59.72 -33.08
N LYS A 3 -3.75 59.40 -33.48
CA LYS A 3 -4.59 58.20 -33.20
C LYS A 3 -5.19 58.12 -31.77
N LEU A 4 -6.50 58.23 -31.51
CA LEU A 4 -7.76 57.84 -32.19
C LEU A 4 -7.98 56.31 -32.30
N TYR A 5 -9.07 55.87 -31.65
CA TYR A 5 -9.98 54.74 -31.92
C TYR A 5 -10.15 53.62 -30.87
N SER A 6 -11.37 53.66 -30.31
CA SER A 6 -12.27 52.58 -29.88
C SER A 6 -12.28 51.32 -30.76
N LYS A 7 -12.40 50.13 -30.15
CA LYS A 7 -13.01 48.86 -30.64
C LYS A 7 -13.37 48.02 -29.39
N ILE A 8 -14.56 47.51 -29.06
CA ILE A 8 -15.63 46.78 -29.75
C ILE A 8 -15.19 45.44 -30.37
N PHE A 9 -15.67 44.36 -29.72
CA PHE A 9 -16.07 43.01 -30.19
C PHE A 9 -15.09 42.14 -31.01
N ILE A 10 -14.97 40.86 -30.63
CA ILE A 10 -15.50 39.69 -31.37
C ILE A 10 -15.12 38.40 -30.63
N ALA A 11 -16.11 37.54 -30.39
CA ALA A 11 -15.97 36.14 -30.01
C ALA A 11 -15.68 35.29 -31.25
N ILE A 12 -14.73 34.36 -31.19
CA ILE A 12 -14.73 33.17 -32.06
C ILE A 12 -14.27 31.94 -31.27
N LEU A 13 -15.21 31.00 -31.23
CA LEU A 13 -15.12 29.60 -30.86
C LEU A 13 -14.17 28.85 -31.83
N CYS A 14 -13.17 28.14 -31.32
CA CYS A 14 -12.52 27.04 -32.05
C CYS A 14 -12.33 25.85 -31.11
N THR A 15 -13.34 24.99 -31.09
CA THR A 15 -13.22 23.57 -30.80
C THR A 15 -12.28 22.92 -31.80
N ALA A 16 -11.21 22.29 -31.32
CA ALA A 16 -10.54 21.21 -32.03
C ALA A 16 -10.02 20.18 -31.01
N LEU A 17 -10.54 18.97 -31.16
CA LEU A 17 -10.17 17.75 -30.47
C LEU A 17 -8.66 17.49 -30.52
N VAL A 18 -8.09 17.09 -29.38
CA VAL A 18 -7.04 16.06 -29.38
C VAL A 18 -7.43 15.00 -28.36
N LEU A 19 -7.76 13.83 -28.91
CA LEU A 19 -7.95 12.57 -28.22
C LEU A 19 -6.65 12.15 -27.52
N GLY A 20 -6.75 11.83 -26.24
CA GLY A 20 -5.72 11.11 -25.47
C GLY A 20 -6.44 10.21 -24.46
N CYS A 21 -6.29 8.91 -24.63
CA CYS A 21 -7.10 7.82 -24.06
C CYS A 21 -7.43 7.96 -22.57
N LYS A 22 -8.70 8.31 -22.27
CA LYS A 22 -9.34 7.91 -21.01
C LYS A 22 -9.90 6.51 -21.20
N SER A 23 -9.40 5.53 -20.45
CA SER A 23 -10.07 4.25 -20.29
C SER A 23 -11.43 4.51 -19.63
N THR A 24 -12.49 4.41 -20.42
CA THR A 24 -13.86 4.48 -19.94
C THR A 24 -14.12 3.29 -19.02
N PRO A 25 -14.55 3.49 -17.76
CA PRO A 25 -15.11 2.40 -16.98
C PRO A 25 -16.38 1.92 -17.71
N LYS A 26 -16.51 0.61 -17.92
CA LYS A 26 -17.78 0.05 -18.38
C LYS A 26 -18.79 0.28 -17.25
N GLN A 27 -19.77 1.14 -17.52
CA GLN A 27 -20.77 1.60 -16.56
C GLN A 27 -21.49 0.40 -15.92
N ALA A 28 -21.47 0.37 -14.58
CA ALA A 28 -22.27 -0.54 -13.78
C ALA A 28 -23.75 -0.26 -14.05
N SER A 29 -24.56 -1.32 -14.11
CA SER A 29 -26.01 -1.23 -14.24
C SER A 29 -26.60 -0.51 -13.03
N ASP A 30 -27.37 0.55 -13.27
CA ASP A 30 -28.19 1.27 -12.27
C ASP A 30 -29.37 0.41 -11.79
N THR A 31 -29.07 -0.73 -11.17
CA THR A 31 -30.05 -1.57 -10.48
C THR A 31 -29.79 -1.43 -8.98
N PRO A 32 -30.80 -1.13 -8.15
CA PRO A 32 -30.63 -1.12 -6.70
C PRO A 32 -30.05 -2.47 -6.25
N SER A 33 -28.94 -2.43 -5.51
CA SER A 33 -28.16 -3.64 -5.21
C SER A 33 -29.01 -4.60 -4.39
N GLY A 34 -29.42 -5.71 -5.00
CA GLY A 34 -30.02 -6.81 -4.28
C GLY A 34 -29.04 -7.35 -3.22
N PRO A 35 -29.54 -8.02 -2.17
CA PRO A 35 -28.66 -8.70 -1.22
C PRO A 35 -27.68 -9.62 -1.97
N GLY A 36 -26.38 -9.44 -1.71
CA GLY A 36 -25.32 -10.25 -2.35
C GLY A 36 -24.63 -9.64 -3.57
N GLN A 37 -25.03 -8.46 -4.04
CA GLN A 37 -24.31 -7.72 -5.10
C GLN A 37 -23.25 -6.79 -4.49
N ILE A 38 -22.04 -6.78 -5.06
CA ILE A 38 -20.93 -5.91 -4.64
C ILE A 38 -20.69 -4.87 -5.74
N SER A 39 -20.60 -3.59 -5.35
CA SER A 39 -20.17 -2.50 -6.24
C SER A 39 -18.73 -2.12 -5.90
N ILE A 40 -17.79 -2.31 -6.83
CA ILE A 40 -16.37 -1.98 -6.62
C ILE A 40 -16.00 -0.80 -7.51
N ASN A 41 -15.45 0.24 -6.90
CA ASN A 41 -15.02 1.46 -7.59
C ASN A 41 -13.60 1.31 -8.12
N SER A 42 -12.70 0.87 -7.25
CA SER A 42 -11.30 0.65 -7.60
C SER A 42 -10.63 -0.27 -6.58
N VAL A 43 -9.59 -0.95 -7.03
CA VAL A 43 -8.67 -1.71 -6.21
C VAL A 43 -7.31 -1.03 -6.28
N THR A 44 -6.69 -0.89 -5.12
CA THR A 44 -5.30 -0.48 -5.00
C THR A 44 -4.50 -1.54 -4.24
N TRP A 45 -3.18 -1.43 -4.22
CA TRP A 45 -2.30 -2.49 -3.70
C TRP A 45 -1.19 -1.93 -2.81
N MET A 46 -0.57 -2.79 -2.00
CA MET A 46 0.63 -2.45 -1.25
C MET A 46 1.48 -3.68 -1.05
N ILE A 47 2.78 -3.55 -1.28
CA ILE A 47 3.79 -4.55 -1.02
C ILE A 47 4.34 -4.33 0.39
N GLU A 48 4.40 -5.42 1.16
CA GLU A 48 4.91 -5.42 2.52
C GLU A 48 6.02 -6.44 2.64
N ARG A 49 7.15 -6.02 3.23
CA ARG A 49 8.08 -6.95 3.86
C ARG A 49 7.79 -7.00 5.36
N LEU A 50 7.51 -8.18 5.88
CA LEU A 50 7.13 -8.37 7.28
C LEU A 50 8.08 -9.32 7.97
N ASP A 51 8.50 -8.96 9.18
CA ASP A 51 9.09 -9.94 10.08
C ASP A 51 8.03 -10.98 10.50
N THR A 52 8.42 -12.25 10.52
CA THR A 52 7.49 -13.37 10.80
C THR A 52 6.82 -13.28 12.18
N SER A 53 7.42 -12.59 13.15
CA SER A 53 6.85 -12.39 14.48
C SER A 53 5.57 -11.55 14.50
N ILE A 54 5.23 -10.84 13.42
CA ILE A 54 3.94 -10.15 13.29
C ILE A 54 2.78 -11.13 13.07
N TRP A 55 3.08 -12.35 12.62
CA TRP A 55 2.07 -13.30 12.18
C TRP A 55 1.71 -14.28 13.29
N ASN A 56 0.49 -14.20 13.79
CA ASN A 56 -0.03 -15.09 14.84
C ASN A 56 -0.50 -16.46 14.27
N GLY A 57 0.31 -17.09 13.40
CA GLY A 57 -0.05 -18.35 12.75
C GLY A 57 1.11 -19.00 11.97
N THR A 58 0.83 -20.09 11.27
CA THR A 58 1.82 -20.78 10.43
C THR A 58 1.85 -20.16 9.03
N LEU A 59 2.98 -19.56 8.66
CA LEU A 59 3.25 -19.13 7.29
C LEU A 59 3.64 -20.32 6.41
N LYS A 60 3.47 -20.21 5.09
CA LYS A 60 4.04 -21.21 4.19
C LYS A 60 5.55 -21.00 4.10
N GLY A 61 6.34 -21.79 4.82
CA GLY A 61 7.79 -21.58 4.88
C GLY A 61 8.17 -20.28 5.59
N ASN A 62 9.24 -19.62 5.13
CA ASN A 62 9.83 -18.44 5.77
C ASN A 62 9.53 -17.14 5.01
N GLY A 63 8.38 -17.04 4.33
CA GLY A 63 8.10 -15.93 3.44
C GLY A 63 7.93 -14.61 4.19
N GLU A 64 8.69 -13.60 3.77
CA GLU A 64 8.68 -12.24 4.33
C GLU A 64 7.97 -11.26 3.40
N MET A 65 7.71 -11.63 2.14
CA MET A 65 7.08 -10.76 1.15
C MET A 65 5.59 -11.03 1.01
N PHE A 66 4.80 -9.96 1.09
CA PHE A 66 3.36 -10.01 1.01
C PHE A 66 2.82 -8.89 0.13
N ILE A 67 1.63 -9.09 -0.42
CA ILE A 67 0.85 -8.04 -1.07
C ILE A 67 -0.55 -7.95 -0.46
N SER A 68 -0.99 -6.72 -0.21
CA SER A 68 -2.32 -6.40 0.29
C SER A 68 -3.11 -5.67 -0.80
N PHE A 69 -4.42 -5.94 -0.91
CA PHE A 69 -5.32 -5.27 -1.84
C PHE A 69 -6.40 -4.48 -1.09
N PHE A 70 -6.61 -3.23 -1.48
CA PHE A 70 -7.59 -2.33 -0.89
C PHE A 70 -8.69 -2.07 -1.90
N ILE A 71 -9.84 -2.68 -1.65
CA ILE A 71 -11.03 -2.63 -2.51
C ILE A 71 -11.90 -1.47 -2.04
N ASN A 72 -11.95 -0.38 -2.81
CA ASN A 72 -12.90 0.70 -2.61
C ASN A 72 -14.26 0.27 -3.17
N TYR A 73 -15.31 0.39 -2.38
CA TYR A 73 -16.64 -0.08 -2.75
C TYR A 73 -17.74 0.96 -2.50
N GLU A 74 -18.89 0.74 -3.11
CA GLU A 74 -20.12 1.49 -2.81
C GLU A 74 -21.14 0.63 -2.08
N GLY A 75 -22.03 1.28 -1.34
CA GLY A 75 -23.05 0.60 -0.55
C GLY A 75 -22.42 -0.21 0.59
N SER A 76 -22.61 -1.53 0.57
CA SER A 76 -22.13 -2.44 1.61
C SER A 76 -21.21 -3.51 1.02
N PHE A 77 -20.11 -3.80 1.71
CA PHE A 77 -19.25 -4.93 1.41
C PHE A 77 -19.35 -5.97 2.51
N ASN A 78 -19.52 -7.24 2.13
CA ASN A 78 -19.42 -8.36 3.05
C ASN A 78 -18.72 -9.52 2.34
N THR A 79 -17.77 -10.18 3.00
CA THR A 79 -17.06 -11.33 2.45
C THR A 79 -18.01 -12.49 2.13
N ASN A 80 -19.16 -12.58 2.80
CA ASN A 80 -20.22 -13.53 2.47
C ASN A 80 -20.86 -13.28 1.10
N TYR A 81 -20.79 -12.07 0.55
CA TYR A 81 -21.29 -11.79 -0.80
C TYR A 81 -20.30 -12.24 -1.88
N VAL A 82 -19.06 -12.55 -1.52
CA VAL A 82 -18.03 -13.00 -2.45
C VAL A 82 -18.12 -14.52 -2.64
N ARG A 83 -18.29 -14.97 -3.89
CA ARG A 83 -18.17 -16.37 -4.26
C ARG A 83 -16.70 -16.78 -4.36
N LYS A 84 -15.91 -15.98 -5.09
CA LYS A 84 -14.49 -16.23 -5.34
C LYS A 84 -13.77 -14.91 -5.62
N LEU A 85 -12.60 -14.74 -5.03
CA LEU A 85 -11.58 -13.81 -5.48
C LEU A 85 -10.46 -14.60 -6.15
N LEU A 86 -10.09 -14.20 -7.36
CA LEU A 86 -8.92 -14.67 -8.10
C LEU A 86 -7.96 -13.50 -8.25
N VAL A 87 -6.72 -13.70 -7.85
CA VAL A 87 -5.61 -12.77 -8.11
C VAL A 87 -4.53 -13.51 -8.87
N GLU A 88 -4.13 -12.99 -10.02
CA GLU A 88 -3.09 -13.56 -10.87
C GLU A 88 -1.96 -12.54 -11.02
N SER A 89 -0.74 -12.93 -10.65
CA SER A 89 0.49 -12.20 -10.97
C SER A 89 1.21 -12.88 -12.14
N PRO A 90 2.31 -12.29 -12.65
CA PRO A 90 3.16 -12.96 -13.62
C PRO A 90 3.76 -14.30 -13.16
N VAL A 91 3.82 -14.57 -11.85
CA VAL A 91 4.48 -15.76 -11.29
C VAL A 91 3.68 -16.52 -10.21
N ASP A 92 2.60 -15.92 -9.69
CA ASP A 92 1.79 -16.45 -8.58
C ASP A 92 0.29 -16.39 -8.92
N MET A 93 -0.49 -17.21 -8.22
CA MET A 93 -1.95 -17.19 -8.31
C MET A 93 -2.58 -17.46 -6.93
N TRP A 94 -3.58 -16.65 -6.56
CA TRP A 94 -4.40 -16.86 -5.37
C TRP A 94 -5.85 -17.07 -5.77
N VAL A 95 -6.46 -18.12 -5.20
CA VAL A 95 -7.89 -18.39 -5.32
C VAL A 95 -8.47 -18.46 -3.91
N LEU A 96 -9.31 -17.48 -3.58
CA LEU A 96 -9.85 -17.27 -2.24
C LEU A 96 -11.38 -17.35 -2.28
N ASN A 97 -11.95 -18.18 -1.42
CA ASN A 97 -13.39 -18.23 -1.19
C ASN A 97 -13.81 -17.30 -0.03
N SER A 98 -15.12 -17.19 0.19
CA SER A 98 -15.71 -16.38 1.25
C SER A 98 -15.10 -16.62 2.64
N SER A 99 -14.95 -17.90 3.05
CA SER A 99 -14.43 -18.26 4.37
C SER A 99 -12.94 -17.93 4.55
N GLN A 100 -12.17 -17.94 3.46
CA GLN A 100 -10.77 -17.52 3.49
C GLN A 100 -10.68 -16.00 3.58
N LEU A 101 -11.50 -15.29 2.80
CA LEU A 101 -11.57 -13.83 2.81
C LEU A 101 -11.99 -13.30 4.17
N GLU A 102 -12.97 -13.91 4.83
CA GLU A 102 -13.40 -13.51 6.19
C GLU A 102 -12.23 -13.46 7.20
N LYS A 103 -11.24 -14.35 7.05
CA LYS A 103 -10.08 -14.42 7.96
C LYS A 103 -9.04 -13.34 7.71
N ILE A 104 -8.97 -12.79 6.49
CA ILE A 104 -7.87 -11.90 6.06
C ILE A 104 -8.35 -10.54 5.55
N THR A 105 -9.67 -10.35 5.47
CA THR A 105 -10.27 -9.11 4.95
C THR A 105 -10.72 -8.25 6.10
N GLU A 106 -10.16 -7.05 6.17
CA GLU A 106 -10.60 -6.02 7.09
C GLU A 106 -11.50 -5.02 6.36
N ILE A 107 -12.74 -4.88 6.84
CA ILE A 107 -13.72 -3.96 6.27
C ILE A 107 -13.81 -2.71 7.15
N ASP A 108 -13.47 -1.57 6.58
CA ASP A 108 -13.76 -0.24 7.09
C ASP A 108 -14.96 0.32 6.33
N ASP A 109 -16.14 0.26 6.95
CA ASP A 109 -17.38 0.74 6.34
C ASP A 109 -17.48 2.28 6.34
N LYS A 110 -16.73 2.96 7.22
CA LYS A 110 -16.68 4.43 7.24
C LYS A 110 -15.87 4.96 6.07
N ALA A 111 -14.72 4.35 5.80
CA ALA A 111 -13.87 4.69 4.66
C ALA A 111 -14.32 4.03 3.34
N LYS A 112 -15.25 3.06 3.42
CA LYS A 112 -15.70 2.23 2.29
C LYS A 112 -14.56 1.46 1.61
N ILE A 113 -13.69 0.87 2.43
CA ILE A 113 -12.54 0.08 2.00
C ILE A 113 -12.59 -1.32 2.59
N ALA A 114 -12.45 -2.34 1.75
CA ALA A 114 -12.20 -3.72 2.17
C ALA A 114 -10.76 -4.10 1.85
N SER A 115 -9.95 -4.32 2.88
CA SER A 115 -8.53 -4.61 2.79
C SER A 115 -8.30 -6.11 2.86
N VAL A 116 -8.04 -6.77 1.72
CA VAL A 116 -7.58 -8.16 1.67
C VAL A 116 -6.09 -8.14 1.96
N LYS A 117 -5.73 -8.46 3.21
CA LYS A 117 -4.37 -8.22 3.70
C LYS A 117 -3.45 -9.41 3.47
N ARG A 118 -2.21 -9.09 3.14
CA ARG A 118 -1.01 -9.91 3.28
C ARG A 118 -1.13 -11.28 2.62
N LEU A 119 -1.43 -11.30 1.33
CA LEU A 119 -1.26 -12.48 0.50
C LEU A 119 0.23 -12.74 0.35
N GLN A 120 0.70 -13.89 0.85
CA GLN A 120 2.11 -14.28 0.78
C GLN A 120 2.52 -14.52 -0.68
N CYS A 121 3.66 -13.95 -1.10
CA CYS A 121 4.15 -13.99 -2.49
C CYS A 121 5.43 -14.82 -2.63
N GLY A 122 5.51 -15.67 -3.66
CA GLY A 122 6.68 -16.47 -3.97
C GLY A 122 7.04 -17.56 -2.94
N GLU A 123 8.02 -18.38 -3.28
CA GLU A 123 8.58 -19.43 -2.41
C GLU A 123 9.74 -18.91 -1.53
N GLY A 124 10.12 -19.68 -0.51
CA GLY A 124 11.25 -19.36 0.38
C GLY A 124 10.99 -18.09 1.21
N SER A 125 11.90 -17.12 1.13
CA SER A 125 11.73 -15.79 1.75
C SER A 125 10.74 -14.89 1.00
N GLY A 126 10.25 -15.33 -0.15
CA GLY A 126 9.19 -14.68 -0.92
C GLY A 126 9.70 -13.71 -1.98
N SER A 127 8.87 -13.46 -2.99
CA SER A 127 9.17 -12.54 -4.10
C SER A 127 7.88 -11.99 -4.69
N VAL A 128 7.80 -10.67 -4.89
CA VAL A 128 6.65 -10.03 -5.56
C VAL A 128 7.04 -9.67 -6.98
N ALA A 129 6.36 -10.26 -7.97
CA ALA A 129 6.58 -9.90 -9.37
C ALA A 129 5.99 -8.53 -9.71
N LEU A 130 6.77 -7.71 -10.40
CA LEU A 130 6.33 -6.43 -10.96
C LEU A 130 5.63 -6.62 -12.32
N GLY A 131 4.81 -5.65 -12.69
CA GLY A 131 4.05 -5.61 -13.93
C GLY A 131 2.56 -5.85 -13.74
N LYS A 132 1.90 -6.35 -14.79
CA LYS A 132 0.43 -6.48 -14.83
C LYS A 132 -0.07 -7.66 -13.99
N TRP A 133 -0.98 -7.37 -13.09
CA TRP A 133 -1.73 -8.34 -12.28
C TRP A 133 -3.21 -8.27 -12.62
N LYS A 134 -3.91 -9.39 -12.53
CA LYS A 134 -5.37 -9.44 -12.69
C LYS A 134 -6.02 -9.69 -11.34
N PHE A 135 -6.98 -8.85 -11.01
CA PHE A 135 -7.85 -9.00 -9.85
C PHE A 135 -9.27 -9.27 -10.35
N ILE A 136 -9.84 -10.42 -9.99
CA ILE A 136 -11.15 -10.85 -10.44
C ILE A 136 -11.98 -11.27 -9.24
N LEU A 137 -12.96 -10.46 -8.87
CA LEU A 137 -13.93 -10.79 -7.82
C LEU A 137 -15.24 -11.24 -8.47
N THR A 138 -15.70 -12.43 -8.10
CA THR A 138 -17.00 -12.96 -8.48
C THR A 138 -17.92 -12.95 -7.26
N ASP A 139 -19.06 -12.27 -7.37
CA ASP A 139 -20.09 -12.25 -6.32
C ASP A 139 -20.92 -13.55 -6.35
N ARG A 140 -21.82 -13.72 -5.38
CA ARG A 140 -22.69 -14.91 -5.29
C ARG A 140 -23.71 -15.02 -6.42
N ASN A 141 -24.05 -13.91 -7.07
CA ASN A 141 -24.96 -13.88 -8.21
C ASN A 141 -24.24 -14.21 -9.53
N GLY A 142 -22.92 -14.37 -9.49
CA GLY A 142 -22.09 -14.68 -10.66
C GLY A 142 -21.60 -13.46 -11.42
N ASN A 143 -21.88 -12.24 -10.93
CA ASN A 143 -21.32 -11.03 -11.51
C ASN A 143 -19.81 -11.01 -11.27
N LYS A 144 -19.06 -10.55 -12.28
CA LYS A 144 -17.61 -10.43 -12.21
C LYS A 144 -17.21 -8.97 -12.21
N TYR A 145 -16.35 -8.63 -11.27
CA TYR A 145 -15.58 -7.40 -11.27
C TYR A 145 -14.14 -7.73 -11.61
N GLU A 146 -13.62 -7.14 -12.68
CA GLU A 146 -12.27 -7.37 -13.17
C GLU A 146 -11.49 -6.06 -13.17
N GLN A 147 -10.29 -6.09 -12.61
CA GLN A 147 -9.35 -4.98 -12.67
C GLN A 147 -7.96 -5.49 -13.01
N VAL A 148 -7.32 -4.82 -13.97
CA VAL A 148 -5.90 -5.01 -14.24
C VAL A 148 -5.14 -3.96 -13.47
N LEU A 149 -4.26 -4.42 -12.59
CA LEU A 149 -3.41 -3.58 -11.75
C LEU A 149 -2.00 -3.61 -12.34
N ASP A 150 -1.32 -2.46 -12.36
CA ASP A 150 0.11 -2.43 -12.62
C ASP A 150 0.84 -2.33 -11.28
N ILE A 151 1.53 -3.42 -10.92
CA ILE A 151 2.32 -3.52 -9.69
C ILE A 151 3.71 -3.00 -10.00
N THR A 152 4.03 -1.85 -9.46
CA THR A 152 5.30 -1.17 -9.69
C THR A 152 6.22 -1.35 -8.49
N GLY A 153 7.49 -1.03 -8.70
CA GLY A 153 8.49 -1.06 -7.64
C GLY A 153 8.34 0.11 -6.66
N PHE A 154 9.49 0.63 -6.24
CA PHE A 154 9.58 1.88 -5.48
C PHE A 154 9.08 3.08 -6.28
N GLU A 155 8.77 4.19 -5.60
CA GLU A 155 8.40 5.44 -6.25
C GLU A 155 9.41 5.79 -7.35
N LYS A 156 8.93 5.77 -8.60
CA LYS A 156 9.73 6.10 -9.80
C LYS A 156 10.23 7.55 -9.64
N LYS A 157 11.55 7.76 -9.64
CA LYS A 157 12.10 9.13 -9.72
C LYS A 157 11.64 9.74 -11.05
N ALA A 158 11.54 11.07 -11.12
CA ALA A 158 11.12 11.75 -12.36
C ALA A 158 11.94 11.32 -13.60
N GLN A 159 13.23 10.99 -13.40
CA GLN A 159 14.10 10.41 -14.44
C GLN A 159 13.57 9.08 -15.01
N ASP A 160 13.06 8.19 -14.16
CA ASP A 160 12.59 6.85 -14.53
C ASP A 160 11.32 6.91 -15.42
N LYS A 161 10.54 7.99 -15.31
CA LYS A 161 9.36 8.25 -16.17
C LYS A 161 9.74 8.64 -17.61
N THR A 162 10.96 9.16 -17.81
CA THR A 162 11.47 9.61 -19.12
C THR A 162 12.03 8.46 -19.97
N ASP A 163 12.49 7.39 -19.33
CA ASP A 163 13.09 6.24 -20.03
C ASP A 163 12.02 5.25 -20.48
N GLU A 164 10.89 5.13 -19.77
CA GLU A 164 9.74 4.32 -20.20
C GLU A 164 8.98 4.93 -21.37
N SER A 165 8.88 6.27 -21.46
CA SER A 165 8.27 6.92 -22.62
C SER A 165 9.04 6.68 -23.93
N LYS A 166 10.32 6.31 -23.84
CA LYS A 166 11.13 5.86 -24.99
C LYS A 166 11.04 4.35 -25.26
N ALA A 167 10.71 3.55 -24.24
CA ALA A 167 10.56 2.11 -24.36
C ALA A 167 9.15 1.71 -24.85
N GLU A 168 8.11 2.49 -24.52
CA GLU A 168 6.72 2.25 -24.94
C GLU A 168 6.45 2.54 -26.43
N GLU A 169 7.33 3.28 -27.12
CA GLU A 169 7.27 3.45 -28.58
C GLU A 169 7.81 2.23 -29.35
N GLY A 170 8.45 1.27 -28.67
CA GLY A 170 9.04 0.07 -29.27
C GLY A 170 8.33 -1.22 -28.87
N ASN A 171 7.73 -1.90 -29.85
CA ASN A 171 7.21 -3.28 -29.82
C ASN A 171 5.85 -3.54 -29.16
N LEU A 172 4.80 -3.31 -29.96
CA LEU A 172 3.53 -4.06 -29.89
C LEU A 172 3.54 -5.22 -30.90
N THR A 173 4.39 -6.23 -30.72
CA THR A 173 4.19 -7.54 -31.36
C THR A 173 4.94 -8.64 -30.61
N SER A 174 4.23 -9.77 -30.43
CA SER A 174 4.71 -11.12 -30.06
C SER A 174 4.48 -11.53 -28.60
N ALA A 175 3.44 -12.34 -28.42
CA ALA A 175 3.32 -13.27 -27.32
C ALA A 175 4.14 -14.54 -27.63
N GLU A 176 4.64 -15.18 -26.56
CA GLU A 176 5.19 -16.54 -26.47
C GLU A 176 6.62 -16.80 -26.97
N THR A 177 7.64 -16.70 -26.09
CA THR A 177 8.44 -17.83 -25.54
C THR A 177 9.64 -17.33 -24.70
N ALA A 178 9.88 -17.98 -23.54
CA ALA A 178 10.86 -17.71 -22.46
C ALA A 178 10.52 -16.56 -21.48
N PRO A 179 10.62 -16.75 -20.13
CA PRO A 179 10.37 -15.68 -19.16
C PRO A 179 11.54 -14.71 -19.17
N GLU A 180 11.57 -13.80 -20.13
CA GLU A 180 12.54 -12.70 -20.13
C GLU A 180 12.28 -11.80 -18.92
N ASN A 181 13.20 -11.88 -17.94
CA ASN A 181 13.47 -10.89 -16.89
C ASN A 181 12.24 -10.24 -16.20
N ILE A 182 11.29 -11.04 -15.71
CA ILE A 182 10.27 -10.53 -14.77
C ILE A 182 11.02 -9.90 -13.58
N LYS A 183 10.89 -8.57 -13.43
CA LYS A 183 11.46 -7.86 -12.29
C LYS A 183 10.69 -8.22 -11.03
N LYS A 184 11.40 -8.38 -9.91
CA LYS A 184 10.79 -8.77 -8.63
C LYS A 184 11.27 -7.87 -7.50
N ILE A 185 10.39 -7.59 -6.54
CA ILE A 185 10.82 -7.14 -5.21
C ILE A 185 11.05 -8.39 -4.35
N VAL A 186 12.22 -8.46 -3.74
CA VAL A 186 12.66 -9.58 -2.90
C VAL A 186 13.23 -9.07 -1.58
N PRO A 187 13.28 -9.88 -0.50
CA PRO A 187 13.85 -9.45 0.77
C PRO A 187 15.31 -9.02 0.65
N GLN A 188 16.10 -9.76 -0.14
CA GLN A 188 17.50 -9.49 -0.44
C GLN A 188 17.73 -9.77 -1.93
N SER A 189 18.29 -8.80 -2.66
CA SER A 189 18.58 -8.96 -4.08
C SER A 189 19.91 -9.66 -4.30
N SER A 190 19.91 -10.68 -5.15
CA SER A 190 21.08 -11.44 -5.57
C SER A 190 21.28 -11.44 -7.09
N SER A 191 20.26 -11.05 -7.86
CA SER A 191 20.24 -11.09 -9.31
C SER A 191 19.85 -9.74 -9.94
N LYS A 192 20.10 -9.58 -11.24
CA LYS A 192 19.90 -8.30 -11.95
C LYS A 192 18.44 -7.89 -12.13
N ASN A 193 17.51 -8.85 -12.08
CA ASN A 193 16.07 -8.62 -12.18
C ASN A 193 15.41 -8.50 -10.79
N GLU A 194 16.20 -8.44 -9.72
CA GLU A 194 15.70 -8.28 -8.35
C GLU A 194 15.95 -6.87 -7.83
N ILE A 195 14.97 -6.36 -7.11
CA ILE A 195 15.07 -5.13 -6.32
C ILE A 195 14.88 -5.53 -4.87
N ALA A 196 15.84 -5.20 -4.01
CA ALA A 196 15.68 -5.44 -2.58
C ALA A 196 14.50 -4.60 -2.04
N ALA A 197 13.63 -5.19 -1.23
CA ALA A 197 12.69 -4.48 -0.38
C ALA A 197 13.43 -3.51 0.55
N LEU A 198 12.70 -2.63 1.27
CA LEU A 198 13.34 -1.84 2.31
C LEU A 198 13.92 -2.76 3.39
N SER A 199 15.00 -2.29 4.00
CA SER A 199 15.60 -3.01 5.13
C SER A 199 14.62 -3.09 6.29
N VAL A 200 14.59 -4.23 6.98
CA VAL A 200 13.76 -4.40 8.18
C VAL A 200 14.27 -3.44 9.25
N PRO A 201 13.43 -2.50 9.73
CA PRO A 201 13.85 -1.61 10.79
C PRO A 201 13.89 -2.36 12.12
N VAL A 202 14.71 -1.88 13.06
CA VAL A 202 14.96 -2.57 14.33
C VAL A 202 14.46 -1.72 15.49
N ILE A 203 13.61 -2.29 16.32
CA ILE A 203 13.31 -1.77 17.66
C ILE A 203 14.33 -2.37 18.63
N LYS A 204 15.04 -1.53 19.36
CA LYS A 204 16.08 -1.93 20.30
C LYS A 204 15.55 -2.06 21.71
N SER A 205 14.70 -1.13 22.14
CA SER A 205 14.04 -1.18 23.43
C SER A 205 12.75 -0.37 23.42
N VAL A 206 11.84 -0.75 24.31
CA VAL A 206 10.56 -0.08 24.56
C VAL A 206 10.37 -0.03 26.07
N SER A 207 10.08 1.15 26.61
CA SER A 207 9.74 1.34 28.02
C SER A 207 8.50 2.22 28.15
N LYS A 208 7.55 1.79 28.99
CA LYS A 208 6.29 2.48 29.26
C LYS A 208 6.28 3.03 30.67
N GLU A 209 5.96 4.31 30.76
CA GLU A 209 5.65 5.04 31.98
C GLU A 209 4.15 5.39 32.02
N ALA A 210 3.70 6.04 33.09
CA ALA A 210 2.31 6.41 33.27
C ALA A 210 1.75 7.33 32.16
N ASP A 211 2.60 8.17 31.57
CA ASP A 211 2.22 9.20 30.58
C ASP A 211 3.05 9.15 29.29
N SER A 212 3.93 8.16 29.13
CA SER A 212 4.82 8.09 27.97
C SER A 212 5.28 6.68 27.62
N ILE A 213 5.49 6.41 26.34
CA ILE A 213 6.18 5.22 25.83
C ILE A 213 7.42 5.69 25.08
N GLU A 214 8.57 5.25 25.55
CA GLU A 214 9.88 5.54 24.97
C GLU A 214 10.38 4.36 24.16
N ILE A 215 10.82 4.62 22.92
CA ILE A 215 11.27 3.60 21.98
C ILE A 215 12.62 4.00 21.41
N PHE A 216 13.63 3.14 21.58
CA PHE A 216 14.88 3.23 20.86
C PHE A 216 14.86 2.31 19.65
N PHE A 217 15.28 2.83 18.50
CA PHE A 217 15.17 2.12 17.23
C PHE A 217 16.27 2.53 16.25
N SER A 218 16.38 1.82 15.12
CA SER A 218 17.30 2.17 14.03
C SER A 218 16.80 1.61 12.71
N VAL A 219 17.15 2.29 11.62
CA VAL A 219 17.00 1.78 10.24
C VAL A 219 18.24 2.15 9.44
N ASN A 220 18.68 1.23 8.57
CA ASN A 220 19.86 1.40 7.74
C ASN A 220 19.47 1.24 6.26
N ASP A 221 18.77 2.24 5.73
CA ASP A 221 18.30 2.26 4.35
C ASP A 221 17.95 3.69 3.91
N GLU A 222 18.82 4.28 3.09
CA GLU A 222 18.66 5.66 2.63
C GLU A 222 17.40 5.89 1.76
N ARG A 223 16.80 4.81 1.23
CA ARG A 223 15.56 4.87 0.43
C ARG A 223 14.33 5.16 1.29
N VAL A 224 14.40 4.93 2.60
CA VAL A 224 13.31 5.24 3.51
C VAL A 224 13.03 6.75 3.47
N LYS A 225 11.76 7.10 3.31
CA LYS A 225 11.27 8.49 3.35
C LYS A 225 10.36 8.75 4.54
N ASN A 226 9.78 7.71 5.13
CA ASN A 226 8.93 7.85 6.30
C ASN A 226 9.05 6.66 7.26
N GLY A 227 8.71 6.90 8.52
CA GLY A 227 8.54 5.88 9.53
C GLY A 227 7.44 6.26 10.52
N TYR A 228 6.80 5.26 11.13
CA TYR A 228 5.72 5.41 12.11
C TYR A 228 5.59 4.14 12.94
N PHE A 229 5.01 4.25 14.14
CA PHE A 229 4.78 3.10 15.01
C PHE A 229 3.35 2.61 14.91
N TRP A 230 3.21 1.30 14.77
CA TRP A 230 1.95 0.59 15.01
C TRP A 230 1.94 0.05 16.41
N PHE A 231 0.81 0.24 17.10
CA PHE A 231 0.56 -0.29 18.42
C PHE A 231 -0.55 -1.33 18.37
N ASP A 232 -0.25 -2.51 18.91
CA ASP A 232 -1.27 -3.52 19.19
C ASP A 232 -1.98 -3.14 20.48
N VAL A 233 -3.31 -3.10 20.40
CA VAL A 233 -4.18 -2.72 21.49
C VAL A 233 -5.24 -3.83 21.61
N PRO A 234 -5.23 -4.62 22.68
CA PRO A 234 -6.21 -5.67 22.88
C PRO A 234 -7.65 -5.14 22.79
N GLY A 235 -8.46 -5.81 21.99
CA GLY A 235 -9.85 -5.43 21.72
C GLY A 235 -10.03 -4.43 20.58
N GLU A 236 -8.96 -3.80 20.10
CA GLU A 236 -9.01 -3.03 18.85
C GLU A 236 -8.88 -3.97 17.65
N LYS A 237 -9.71 -3.74 16.64
CA LYS A 237 -9.67 -4.52 15.40
C LYS A 237 -8.41 -4.21 14.58
N TYR A 238 -7.87 -3.00 14.73
CA TYR A 238 -6.78 -2.48 13.93
C TYR A 238 -5.64 -2.01 14.83
N TYR A 239 -4.40 -2.16 14.32
CA TYR A 239 -3.25 -1.48 14.92
C TYR A 239 -3.50 0.03 14.96
N LYS A 240 -3.20 0.67 16.10
CA LYS A 240 -3.23 2.12 16.21
C LYS A 240 -1.94 2.67 15.61
N ASP A 241 -2.07 3.61 14.67
CA ASP A 241 -0.95 4.32 14.05
C ASP A 241 -0.64 5.58 14.87
N SER A 242 0.61 5.76 15.26
CA SER A 242 1.08 6.95 15.98
C SER A 242 1.20 8.21 15.12
N GLY A 243 0.92 8.09 13.83
CA GLY A 243 1.23 9.08 12.83
C GLY A 243 2.66 8.97 12.33
N SER A 244 2.88 9.63 11.19
CA SER A 244 4.19 9.86 10.59
C SER A 244 5.16 10.45 11.61
N MET A 245 6.43 10.04 11.60
CA MET A 245 7.49 10.63 12.45
C MET A 245 8.11 11.89 11.84
N ILE A 246 7.75 12.23 10.61
CA ILE A 246 8.04 13.51 9.97
C ILE A 246 6.74 14.19 9.50
N ASP A 247 6.69 15.51 9.52
CA ASP A 247 5.58 16.34 9.09
C ASP A 247 5.71 16.74 7.61
N ALA A 248 4.76 17.53 7.12
CA ALA A 248 4.72 17.98 5.72
C ALA A 248 5.93 18.83 5.31
N SER A 249 6.62 19.42 6.29
CA SER A 249 7.83 20.22 6.11
C SER A 249 9.11 19.41 6.33
N GLY A 250 9.00 18.09 6.54
CA GLY A 250 10.12 17.22 6.89
C GLY A 250 10.63 17.41 8.31
N LYS A 251 9.88 18.10 9.18
CA LYS A 251 10.23 18.27 10.59
C LYS A 251 9.62 17.16 11.43
N PRO A 252 10.15 16.88 12.63
CA PRO A 252 9.69 15.73 13.40
C PRO A 252 8.32 15.97 14.06
N VAL A 253 7.55 14.90 14.26
CA VAL A 253 6.23 14.94 14.91
C VAL A 253 6.19 13.98 16.10
N ASN A 254 5.57 14.44 17.19
CA ASN A 254 5.51 13.88 18.55
C ASN A 254 6.72 13.03 19.03
N GLY A 255 7.60 13.66 19.80
CA GLY A 255 8.60 13.02 20.66
C GLY A 255 9.85 12.42 20.01
N CYS A 256 9.95 12.34 18.69
CA CYS A 256 11.18 11.97 17.98
C CYS A 256 11.82 13.18 17.30
N ARG A 257 13.15 13.20 17.14
CA ARG A 257 13.82 14.06 16.14
C ARG A 257 13.68 13.40 14.76
N ALA A 258 14.03 14.07 13.66
CA ALA A 258 14.04 13.39 12.36
C ALA A 258 14.91 12.13 12.52
N PHE A 259 14.40 10.98 12.11
CA PHE A 259 15.11 9.73 12.37
C PHE A 259 16.22 9.53 11.33
N SER A 260 17.30 8.91 11.78
CA SER A 260 18.45 8.54 10.97
C SER A 260 18.16 7.31 10.12
N LYS A 261 18.72 7.30 8.91
CA LYS A 261 18.61 6.19 7.94
C LYS A 261 19.94 5.48 7.68
N ASP A 262 20.97 5.88 8.41
CA ASP A 262 22.35 5.40 8.31
C ASP A 262 22.69 4.34 9.39
N GLY A 263 21.65 3.76 10.01
CA GLY A 263 21.80 2.77 11.09
C GLY A 263 22.05 3.36 12.48
N LYS A 264 22.17 4.69 12.62
CA LYS A 264 22.27 5.31 13.95
C LYS A 264 21.01 5.09 14.76
N GLU A 265 21.23 5.00 16.07
CA GLU A 265 20.15 4.89 17.03
C GLU A 265 19.32 6.19 17.09
N CYS A 266 18.01 6.01 17.07
CA CYS A 266 17.00 7.04 17.18
C CYS A 266 16.15 6.79 18.42
N ARG A 267 15.49 7.85 18.89
CA ARG A 267 14.62 7.82 20.07
C ARG A 267 13.29 8.47 19.72
N TYR A 268 12.20 7.76 19.97
CA TYR A 268 10.82 8.22 19.83
C TYR A 268 10.11 8.16 21.19
N ILE A 269 9.25 9.14 21.46
CA ILE A 269 8.46 9.20 22.69
C ILE A 269 6.99 9.46 22.32
N LEU A 270 6.13 8.46 22.47
CA LEU A 270 4.69 8.69 22.43
C LEU A 270 4.26 9.27 23.78
N ARG A 271 3.85 10.54 23.79
CA ARG A 271 3.22 11.15 24.97
C ARG A 271 1.74 10.82 25.00
N LYS A 272 1.24 10.47 26.19
CA LYS A 272 -0.20 10.33 26.43
C LYS A 272 -0.86 11.70 26.31
N ASP A 273 -1.88 11.80 25.49
CA ASP A 273 -2.67 13.01 25.28
C ASP A 273 -4.13 12.67 24.95
N ASP A 274 -4.95 13.68 24.75
CA ASP A 274 -6.38 13.50 24.47
C ASP A 274 -6.64 12.64 23.22
N SER A 275 -5.73 12.63 22.25
CA SER A 275 -5.88 11.90 20.98
C SER A 275 -5.60 10.41 21.08
N ASN A 276 -4.90 9.98 22.14
CA ASN A 276 -4.54 8.57 22.36
C ASN A 276 -4.96 8.01 23.73
N SER A 277 -5.54 8.85 24.59
CA SER A 277 -5.90 8.51 25.97
C SER A 277 -6.80 7.27 26.10
N ASP A 278 -7.66 7.01 25.13
CA ASP A 278 -8.62 5.89 25.11
C ASP A 278 -7.97 4.52 24.85
N TRP A 279 -6.77 4.49 24.27
CA TRP A 279 -6.04 3.26 23.94
C TRP A 279 -4.63 3.17 24.53
N PHE A 280 -4.02 4.27 24.98
CA PHE A 280 -2.64 4.32 25.47
C PHE A 280 -2.31 3.27 26.55
N ASP A 281 -3.17 3.18 27.58
CA ASP A 281 -2.91 2.27 28.71
C ASP A 281 -3.05 0.80 28.30
N LYS A 282 -3.78 0.52 27.23
CA LYS A 282 -4.07 -0.83 26.73
C LYS A 282 -2.98 -1.36 25.79
N ILE A 283 -2.06 -0.52 25.31
CA ILE A 283 -0.98 -0.94 24.41
C ILE A 283 -0.17 -2.08 25.03
N THR A 284 0.02 -3.16 24.27
CA THR A 284 0.84 -4.32 24.68
C THR A 284 2.08 -4.53 23.83
N VAL A 285 2.05 -4.11 22.56
CA VAL A 285 3.09 -4.38 21.58
C VAL A 285 3.22 -3.19 20.65
N CYS A 286 4.43 -2.95 20.14
CA CYS A 286 4.65 -2.04 19.04
C CYS A 286 5.48 -2.66 17.92
N PHE A 287 5.33 -2.08 16.73
CA PHE A 287 6.08 -2.38 15.53
C PHE A 287 6.52 -1.06 14.90
N PHE A 288 7.72 -1.04 14.33
CA PHE A 288 8.20 0.10 13.57
C PHE A 288 7.99 -0.17 12.09
N VAL A 289 7.24 0.71 11.43
CA VAL A 289 6.93 0.62 10.00
C VAL A 289 7.71 1.70 9.26
N VAL A 290 8.39 1.33 8.19
CA VAL A 290 9.09 2.27 7.30
C VAL A 290 8.55 2.16 5.87
N SER A 291 8.58 3.27 5.15
CA SER A 291 8.12 3.37 3.77
C SER A 291 9.07 4.20 2.90
N ASP A 292 9.06 3.93 1.60
CA ASP A 292 9.76 4.69 0.56
C ASP A 292 9.02 5.96 0.14
N THR A 293 7.84 6.20 0.69
CA THR A 293 7.00 7.38 0.41
C THR A 293 6.88 8.24 1.65
N ASN A 294 6.91 9.56 1.48
CA ASN A 294 6.49 10.47 2.54
C ASN A 294 4.96 10.47 2.63
N ARG A 295 4.38 9.74 3.59
CA ARG A 295 2.92 9.63 3.78
C ARG A 295 2.24 10.97 4.07
N VAL A 296 2.96 11.98 4.53
CA VAL A 296 2.35 13.29 4.77
C VAL A 296 2.14 14.03 3.46
N SER A 297 3.09 13.91 2.53
CA SER A 297 2.99 14.52 1.21
C SER A 297 2.11 13.70 0.26
N SER A 298 2.20 12.38 0.32
CA SER A 298 1.55 11.46 -0.61
C SER A 298 1.03 10.19 0.09
N PRO A 299 0.04 10.28 0.99
CA PRO A 299 -0.44 9.11 1.75
C PRO A 299 -0.98 7.99 0.86
N TRP A 300 -1.51 8.34 -0.31
CA TRP A 300 -2.10 7.40 -1.28
C TRP A 300 -1.07 6.69 -2.16
N GLU A 301 0.21 7.11 -2.08
CA GLU A 301 1.32 6.56 -2.85
C GLU A 301 2.21 5.63 -2.03
N GLU A 302 1.92 5.43 -0.74
CA GLU A 302 2.59 4.42 0.08
C GLU A 302 2.25 3.03 -0.48
N ARG A 303 3.14 2.52 -1.33
CA ARG A 303 2.98 1.23 -2.02
C ARG A 303 3.99 0.20 -1.55
N ASN A 304 5.10 0.61 -0.96
CA ASN A 304 6.08 -0.29 -0.36
C ASN A 304 6.30 0.07 1.10
N ARG A 305 6.18 -0.92 1.97
CA ARG A 305 6.52 -0.78 3.38
C ARG A 305 7.27 -1.98 3.92
N THR A 306 7.99 -1.76 5.01
CA THR A 306 8.64 -2.82 5.76
C THR A 306 8.38 -2.63 7.25
N VAL A 307 8.07 -3.73 7.94
CA VAL A 307 7.66 -3.73 9.35
C VAL A 307 8.68 -4.51 10.17
N SER A 308 9.09 -3.94 11.30
CA SER A 308 10.02 -4.57 12.24
C SER A 308 9.47 -5.86 12.84
N ALA A 309 10.33 -6.59 13.53
CA ALA A 309 9.92 -7.58 14.51
C ALA A 309 9.01 -6.96 15.60
N LYS A 310 8.19 -7.83 16.19
CA LYS A 310 7.34 -7.55 17.34
C LYS A 310 8.18 -7.08 18.54
N ALA A 311 7.84 -5.94 19.12
CA ALA A 311 8.42 -5.47 20.38
C ALA A 311 7.36 -5.36 21.48
N GLU A 312 7.59 -5.99 22.62
CA GLU A 312 6.69 -5.89 23.77
C GLU A 312 6.82 -4.51 24.43
N VAL A 313 5.69 -3.91 24.77
CA VAL A 313 5.63 -2.64 25.49
C VAL A 313 5.50 -2.98 26.98
N LYS A 314 6.56 -2.69 27.75
CA LYS A 314 6.68 -3.02 29.18
C LYS A 314 6.83 -1.78 30.02
#